data_AF-A0A931VHJ5-F1
#
_entry.id   AF-A0A931VHJ5-F1
#
_cell.length_a   1.000
_cell.length_b   1.000
_cell.length_c   1.000
_cell.angle_alpha   90.00
_cell.angle_beta   90.00
_cell.angle_gamma   90.00
#
_symmetry.space_group_name_H-M   'P 1'
#
loop_
_entity.id
_entity.type
_entity.pdbx_description
1 polymer ?
#
loop_
_entity_poly.entity_id
_entity_poly.type
_entity_poly.pdbx_seq_one_letter_code
_entity_poly.pdbx_strand_id
1 'polypeptide(L)' 'MKSTTQSGLWKVEFGELGATLKVLQDHGVTPDHLARLRAEPDYAKRVAEFMLRGGLDASIHQKLARAVMGKNFFGVED' A
#
# COMPACT_ATOMS: atom_id res chain seq x y z
N MET A 1 31.35 3.53 19.43
CA MET A 1 29.87 3.39 19.42
C MET A 1 29.41 3.85 18.04
N LYS A 2 28.91 2.96 17.18
CA LYS A 2 28.42 3.35 15.86
C LYS A 2 27.07 4.04 16.05
N SER A 3 26.99 5.32 15.71
CA SER A 3 25.72 6.03 15.59
C SER A 3 24.93 5.35 14.49
N THR A 4 23.90 4.60 14.87
CA THR A 4 22.91 4.10 13.93
C THR A 4 22.13 5.32 13.46
N THR A 5 22.59 5.95 12.39
CA THR A 5 21.81 6.94 11.65
C THR A 5 20.51 6.23 11.25
N GLN A 6 19.40 6.50 11.95
CA GLN A 6 18.09 6.02 11.56
C GLN A 6 17.80 6.61 10.17
N SER A 7 17.99 5.83 9.12
CA SER A 7 17.65 6.19 7.75
C SER A 7 16.32 5.54 7.36
N GLY A 8 15.56 6.20 6.48
CA GLY A 8 14.27 5.69 5.98
C GLY A 8 13.07 6.04 6.86
N LEU A 9 12.01 5.21 6.78
CA LEU A 9 10.70 5.40 7.45
C LEU A 9 10.80 5.52 8.98
N TRP A 10 11.94 5.16 9.57
CA TRP A 10 12.22 5.25 11.02
C TRP A 10 12.49 6.67 11.53
N LYS A 11 12.58 7.67 10.65
CA LYS A 11 12.65 9.09 11.01
C LYS A 11 11.29 9.74 11.24
N VAL A 12 10.21 9.05 10.90
CA VAL A 12 8.84 9.59 11.02
C VAL A 12 8.51 9.73 12.50
N GLU A 13 8.07 10.92 12.90
CA GLU A 13 7.65 11.19 14.27
C GLU A 13 6.36 10.43 14.60
N PHE A 14 6.14 10.11 15.88
CA PHE A 14 4.96 9.35 16.30
C PHE A 14 3.64 10.04 15.90
N GLY A 15 3.60 11.38 15.94
CA GLY A 15 2.45 12.17 15.50
C GLY A 15 2.17 12.05 13.99
N GLU A 16 3.22 12.06 13.16
CA GLU A 16 3.13 11.90 11.71
C GLU A 16 2.69 10.49 11.32
N LEU A 17 3.18 9.48 12.04
CA LEU A 17 2.73 8.10 11.88
C LEU A 17 1.24 7.96 12.20
N GLY A 18 0.77 8.55 13.30
CA GLY A 18 -0.64 8.54 13.69
C GLY A 18 -1.54 9.22 12.65
N ALA A 19 -1.13 10.39 12.13
CA ALA A 19 -1.86 11.08 11.07
C ALA A 19 -1.95 10.25 9.78
N THR A 20 -0.85 9.59 9.40
CA THR A 20 -0.82 8.69 8.23
C THR A 20 -1.77 7.51 8.40
N LEU A 21 -1.75 6.85 9.56
CA LEU A 21 -2.64 5.73 9.86
C LEU A 21 -4.11 6.14 9.85
N LYS A 22 -4.42 7.35 10.34
CA LYS A 22 -5.79 7.90 10.30
C LYS A 22 -6.29 8.07 8.87
N VAL A 23 -5.47 8.63 7.98
CA VAL A 23 -5.83 8.80 6.57
C VAL A 23 -6.05 7.43 5.89
N LEU A 24 -5.18 6.46 6.15
CA LEU A 24 -5.37 5.11 5.63
C LEU A 24 -6.67 4.48 6.12
N GLN A 25 -7.01 4.67 7.40
CA GLN A 25 -8.27 4.18 7.98
C GLN A 25 -9.49 4.85 7.33
N ASP A 26 -9.43 6.15 7.06
CA ASP A 26 -10.52 6.88 6.37
C ASP A 26 -10.76 6.37 4.95
N HIS A 27 -9.75 5.75 4.33
CA HIS A 27 -9.84 5.08 3.03
C HIS A 27 -10.06 3.56 3.12
N GLY A 28 -10.44 3.05 4.30
CA GLY A 28 -10.86 1.65 4.49
C GLY A 28 -9.75 0.66 4.81
N VAL A 29 -8.52 1.12 5.05
CA VAL A 29 -7.45 0.26 5.57
C VAL A 29 -7.76 -0.10 7.02
N THR A 30 -7.67 -1.39 7.34
CA THR A 30 -7.93 -1.93 8.68
C THR A 30 -6.63 -2.45 9.31
N PRO A 31 -6.62 -2.69 10.64
CA PRO A 31 -5.48 -3.32 11.31
C PRO A 31 -5.07 -4.66 10.68
N ASP A 32 -6.01 -5.43 10.13
CA ASP A 32 -5.73 -6.71 9.46
C ASP A 32 -4.93 -6.52 8.16
N HIS A 33 -5.23 -5.48 7.38
CA HIS A 33 -4.44 -5.13 6.20
C HIS A 33 -2.99 -4.77 6.56
N LEU A 34 -2.80 -4.07 7.69
CA LEU A 34 -1.47 -3.72 8.22
C LEU A 34 -0.76 -4.95 8.83
N ALA A 35 -1.51 -5.86 9.46
CA ALA A 35 -0.99 -7.12 9.94
C ALA A 35 -0.48 -7.97 8.78
N ARG A 36 -1.28 -8.09 7.71
CA ARG A 36 -0.90 -8.76 6.47
C ARG A 36 0.34 -8.14 5.83
N LEU A 37 0.40 -6.80 5.78
CA LEU A 37 1.57 -6.07 5.28
C LEU A 37 2.85 -6.42 6.03
N ARG A 38 2.76 -6.67 7.34
CA ARG A 38 3.91 -7.08 8.18
C ARG A 38 4.24 -8.56 8.06
N ALA A 39 3.22 -9.40 7.87
CA ALA A 39 3.35 -10.86 7.89
C ALA A 39 3.76 -11.46 6.53
N GLU A 40 3.37 -10.85 5.41
CA GLU A 40 3.58 -11.38 4.05
C GLU A 40 4.59 -10.51 3.26
N PRO A 41 5.86 -10.93 3.12
CA PRO A 41 6.88 -10.14 2.40
C PRO A 41 6.54 -9.82 0.95
N ASP A 42 5.91 -10.76 0.23
CA ASP A 42 5.51 -10.55 -1.17
C ASP A 42 4.34 -9.59 -1.31
N TYR A 43 3.45 -9.55 -0.32
CA TYR A 43 2.40 -8.54 -0.26
C TYR A 43 2.99 -7.16 0.03
N ALA A 44 3.91 -7.06 0.99
CA ALA A 44 4.64 -5.83 1.29
C ALA A 44 5.40 -5.27 0.09
N LYS A 45 6.09 -6.13 -0.66
CA LYS A 45 6.79 -5.77 -1.88
C LYS A 45 5.85 -5.16 -2.93
N ARG A 46 4.72 -5.80 -3.20
CA ARG A 46 3.71 -5.31 -4.16
C ARG A 46 3.12 -3.95 -3.76
N VAL A 47 2.84 -3.77 -2.47
CA VAL A 47 2.34 -2.49 -1.93
C VAL A 47 3.39 -1.39 -2.09
N ALA A 48 4.66 -1.67 -1.75
CA ALA A 48 5.75 -0.71 -1.91
C ALA A 48 5.97 -0.34 -3.40
N GLU A 49 5.98 -1.32 -4.30
CA GLU A 49 6.07 -1.08 -5.75
C GLU A 49 4.92 -0.23 -6.27
N PHE A 50 3.70 -0.46 -5.79
CA PHE A 50 2.53 0.33 -6.15
C PHE A 50 2.64 1.78 -5.69
N MET A 51 3.06 2.01 -4.44
CA MET A 51 3.26 3.35 -3.89
C MET A 51 4.36 4.12 -4.64
N LEU A 52 5.48 3.47 -4.96
CA LEU A 52 6.60 4.08 -5.69
C LEU A 52 6.28 4.40 -7.15
N ARG A 53 5.38 3.64 -7.77
CA ARG A 53 4.92 3.87 -9.14
C ARG A 53 3.83 4.95 -9.25
N GLY A 54 3.41 5.54 -8.13
CA GLY A 54 2.34 6.56 -8.11
C GLY A 54 0.94 5.96 -8.27
N GLY A 55 0.76 4.67 -7.96
CA GLY A 55 -0.47 3.94 -8.16
C GLY A 55 -0.64 3.34 -9.57
N LEU A 56 -1.88 3.06 -9.96
CA LEU A 56 -2.21 2.64 -11.32
C LEU A 56 -2.35 3.89 -12.18
N ASP A 57 -1.27 4.31 -12.83
CA ASP A 57 -1.42 4.94 -14.15
C ASP A 57 -1.80 3.82 -15.14
N ALA A 58 -2.97 3.24 -14.92
CA ALA A 58 -3.61 2.39 -15.90
C ALA A 58 -3.97 3.33 -17.05
N SER A 59 -3.10 3.34 -18.07
CA SER A 59 -3.48 3.73 -19.43
C SER A 59 -4.93 3.28 -19.65
N ILE A 60 -5.75 4.16 -20.20
CA ILE A 60 -7.21 3.97 -20.39
C ILE A 60 -7.55 2.55 -20.89
N HIS A 61 -6.66 1.95 -21.69
CA HIS A 61 -6.71 0.58 -22.18
C HIS A 61 -6.72 -0.51 -21.10
N GLN A 62 -5.98 -0.36 -20.00
CA GLN A 62 -5.98 -1.31 -18.88
C GLN A 62 -7.27 -1.24 -18.05
N LYS A 63 -7.85 -0.04 -17.91
CA LYS A 63 -9.18 0.14 -17.29
C LYS A 63 -10.26 -0.51 -18.15
N LEU A 64 -10.20 -0.29 -19.47
CA LEU A 64 -11.12 -0.90 -20.44
C LEU A 64 -10.99 -2.43 -20.44
N ALA A 65 -9.76 -2.97 -20.43
CA ALA A 65 -9.53 -4.41 -20.40
C ALA A 65 -10.06 -5.08 -19.12
N ARG A 66 -9.95 -4.42 -17.96
CA ARG A 66 -10.52 -4.95 -16.71
C ARG A 66 -12.05 -4.89 -16.68
N ALA A 67 -12.64 -3.83 -17.21
CA ALA A 67 -14.09 -3.70 -17.35
C ALA A 67 -14.67 -4.75 -18.31
N VAL A 68 -13.98 -5.01 -19.43
CA VAL A 68 -14.38 -6.05 -20.42
C VAL A 68 -14.18 -7.45 -19.85
N MET A 69 -13.15 -7.69 -19.03
CA MET A 69 -12.87 -9.01 -18.44
C MET A 69 -13.65 -9.32 -17.15
N GLY A 70 -14.55 -8.44 -16.69
CA GLY A 70 -15.36 -8.70 -15.49
C GLY A 70 -14.57 -8.92 -14.19
N LYS A 71 -13.27 -8.59 -14.18
CA LYS A 71 -12.40 -8.82 -13.01
C LYS A 71 -12.36 -7.57 -12.14
N ASN A 72 -12.92 -7.69 -10.94
CA ASN A 72 -12.78 -6.66 -9.92
C ASN A 72 -11.30 -6.47 -9.54
N PHE A 73 -10.97 -5.23 -9.18
CA PHE A 73 -9.63 -4.67 -8.99
C PHE A 73 -8.63 -5.57 -8.22
N PHE A 74 -9.13 -6.39 -7.29
CA PHE A 74 -8.34 -7.27 -6.43
C PHE A 74 -8.20 -8.72 -6.91
N GLY A 75 -8.77 -9.08 -8.06
CA GLY A 75 -8.75 -10.46 -8.55
C GLY A 75 -9.52 -11.44 -7.67
N VAL A 76 -10.48 -10.94 -6.89
CA VAL A 76 -11.42 -11.75 -6.12
C VAL A 76 -12.69 -11.85 -6.96
N GLU A 77 -13.00 -13.07 -7.37
CA GLU A 77 -14.30 -13.46 -7.92
C GLU A 77 -15.29 -13.58 -6.75
N ASP A 78 -16.52 -13.09 -6.92
CA ASP A 78 -17.66 -13.57 -6.10
C ASP A 78 -18.02 -15.00 -6.53
#